data_AF-X0Z8A5-F1
#
_entry.id   AF-X0Z8A5-F1
#
_cell.length_a   1.000
_cell.length_b   1.000
_cell.length_c   1.000
_cell.angle_alpha   90.00
_cell.angle_beta   90.00
_cell.angle_gamma   90.00
#
_symmetry.space_group_name_H-M   'P 1'
#
loop_
_entity.id
_entity.type
_entity.pdbx_description
1 polymer ?
#
loop_
_entity_poly.entity_id
_entity_poly.type
_entity_poly.pdbx_seq_one_letter_code
_entity_poly.pdbx_strand_id
1 'polypeptide(L)'
;LDLDLYGPSSHIILGMNDFNFPKEDKGIIPPKINGINFMSIVYFSEDKPSPFRGVDITNIIIELLAITQWGELDYLIIDMPPGIGNEVLDVIRYIKKSEFLVVSTPSKVAMGTVGKL
;
A
#
# COMPACT_ATOMS: atom_id res chain seq x y z
N LEU A 1 -0.94 2.83 -4.67
CA LEU A 1 -0.26 2.85 -3.37
C LEU A 1 -0.18 1.44 -2.86
N ASP A 2 1.01 0.92 -2.58
CA ASP A 2 1.19 -0.42 -2.02
C ASP A 2 1.39 -0.31 -0.50
N LEU A 3 0.44 -0.87 0.27
CA LEU A 3 0.47 -0.90 1.72
C LEU A 3 0.77 -2.29 2.28
N ASP A 4 1.08 -3.29 1.44
CA ASP A 4 1.59 -4.56 1.93
C ASP A 4 3.05 -4.39 2.36
N LEU A 5 3.25 -3.97 3.61
CA LEU A 5 4.57 -3.71 4.17
C LEU A 5 5.38 -5.00 4.41
N TYR A 6 4.72 -6.16 4.50
CA TYR A 6 5.37 -7.42 4.79
C TYR A 6 5.93 -8.08 3.54
N GLY A 7 5.24 -7.91 2.41
CA GLY A 7 5.63 -8.49 1.13
C GLY A 7 5.19 -7.59 -0.02
N PRO A 8 5.77 -6.38 -0.15
CA PRO A 8 5.39 -5.47 -1.21
C PRO A 8 5.67 -6.13 -2.57
N SER A 9 4.64 -6.28 -3.39
CA SER A 9 4.74 -7.03 -4.66
C SER A 9 4.31 -6.24 -5.88
N SER A 10 3.64 -5.10 -5.67
CA SER A 10 3.17 -4.24 -6.77
C SER A 10 4.31 -3.74 -7.66
N HIS A 11 5.49 -3.50 -7.09
CA HIS A 11 6.67 -3.05 -7.84
C HIS A 11 7.17 -4.11 -8.86
N ILE A 12 7.08 -5.39 -8.51
CA ILE A 12 7.43 -6.53 -9.38
C ILE A 12 6.47 -6.57 -10.58
N ILE A 13 5.17 -6.44 -10.33
CA ILE A 13 4.13 -6.46 -11.37
C ILE A 13 4.29 -5.28 -12.34
N LEU A 14 4.69 -4.12 -11.82
CA LEU A 14 4.97 -2.93 -12.63
C LEU A 14 6.32 -2.99 -13.36
N GLY A 15 7.16 -4.00 -13.11
CA GLY A 15 8.48 -4.14 -13.73
C GLY A 15 9.50 -3.10 -13.23
N MET A 16 9.32 -2.60 -12.00
CA MET A 16 10.21 -1.63 -11.38
C MET A 16 11.38 -2.35 -10.69
N ASN A 17 12.60 -2.10 -11.18
CA ASN A 17 13.83 -2.61 -10.58
C ASN A 17 14.72 -1.50 -9.98
N ASP A 18 14.30 -0.24 -10.14
CA ASP A 18 14.99 0.92 -9.60
C ASP A 18 14.27 1.41 -8.34
N PHE A 19 14.96 1.32 -7.21
CA PHE A 19 14.49 1.74 -5.89
C PHE A 19 15.04 3.11 -5.49
N ASN A 20 15.53 3.91 -6.43
CA ASN A 20 15.97 5.27 -6.17
C ASN A 20 14.92 6.03 -5.36
N PHE A 21 15.42 6.74 -4.33
CA PHE A 21 14.56 7.52 -3.46
C PHE A 21 13.71 8.51 -4.28
N PRO A 22 12.39 8.53 -4.05
CA PRO A 22 11.52 9.51 -4.68
C PRO A 22 11.99 10.94 -4.40
N LYS A 23 11.72 11.85 -5.33
CA LYS A 23 12.05 13.25 -5.15
C LYS A 23 11.26 13.83 -3.97
N GLU A 24 11.97 14.52 -3.08
CA GLU A 24 11.37 15.27 -1.98
C GLU A 24 11.27 16.76 -2.32
N ASP A 25 10.06 17.32 -2.19
CA ASP A 25 9.78 18.75 -2.33
C ASP A 25 8.53 19.09 -1.50
N LYS A 26 8.71 19.47 -0.22
CA LYS A 26 7.62 19.69 0.77
C LYS A 26 6.72 18.46 0.97
N GLY A 27 7.28 17.27 0.76
CA GLY A 27 6.58 15.99 0.68
C GLY A 27 7.21 15.13 -0.41
N ILE A 28 6.72 13.91 -0.56
CA ILE A 28 7.29 12.92 -1.46
C ILE A 28 6.49 12.88 -2.76
N ILE A 29 7.16 13.12 -3.88
CA ILE A 29 6.54 13.02 -5.21
C ILE A 29 6.64 11.57 -5.69
N PRO A 30 5.52 10.84 -5.85
CA PRO A 30 5.56 9.45 -6.27
C PRO A 30 6.14 9.31 -7.68
N PRO A 31 7.16 8.45 -7.89
CA PRO A 31 7.69 8.21 -9.23
C PRO A 31 6.61 7.67 -10.18
N LYS A 32 6.73 8.05 -11.45
CA LYS A 32 5.81 7.61 -12.49
C LYS A 32 6.34 6.39 -13.21
N ILE A 33 5.61 5.29 -13.14
CA ILE A 33 5.99 4.00 -13.73
C ILE A 33 4.86 3.55 -14.64
N ASN A 34 5.14 3.37 -15.93
CA ASN A 34 4.16 2.96 -16.94
C ASN A 34 2.88 3.83 -16.95
N GLY A 35 3.02 5.13 -16.68
CA GLY A 35 1.88 6.06 -16.61
C GLY A 35 1.23 6.20 -15.22
N ILE A 36 1.60 5.37 -14.25
CA ILE A 36 1.01 5.30 -12.91
C ILE A 36 1.94 5.98 -11.90
N ASN A 37 1.39 6.89 -11.09
CA ASN A 37 2.10 7.41 -9.92
C ASN A 37 2.14 6.30 -8.86
N PHE A 38 3.33 5.76 -8.59
CA PHE A 38 3.50 4.59 -7.72
C PHE A 38 4.26 4.96 -6.44
N MET A 39 3.68 4.59 -5.29
CA MET A 39 4.29 4.74 -3.97
C MET A 39 4.19 3.42 -3.20
N SER A 40 5.27 3.06 -2.51
CA SER A 40 5.41 1.85 -1.71
C SER A 40 6.55 2.03 -0.70
N ILE A 41 6.55 1.25 0.37
CA ILE A 41 7.68 1.19 1.31
C ILE A 41 8.96 0.65 0.66
N VAL A 42 8.85 -0.03 -0.48
CA VAL A 42 9.99 -0.67 -1.16
C VAL A 42 11.08 0.32 -1.56
N TYR A 43 10.74 1.59 -1.81
CA TYR A 43 11.72 2.65 -2.07
C TYR A 43 12.64 2.93 -0.87
N PHE A 44 12.22 2.58 0.34
CA PHE A 44 12.96 2.81 1.59
C PHE A 44 13.65 1.53 2.08
N SER A 45 13.06 0.36 1.81
CA SER A 45 13.63 -0.92 2.23
C SER A 45 14.59 -1.53 1.22
N GLU A 46 14.63 -1.05 -0.03
CA GLU A 46 15.43 -1.63 -1.13
C GLU A 46 15.14 -3.13 -1.31
N ASP A 47 13.87 -3.53 -1.20
CA ASP A 47 13.41 -4.93 -1.27
C ASP A 47 14.03 -5.86 -0.21
N LYS A 48 14.51 -5.31 0.90
CA LYS A 48 15.01 -6.10 2.03
C LYS A 48 13.90 -6.41 3.04
N PRO A 49 14.00 -7.54 3.77
CA PRO A 49 13.07 -7.85 4.85
C PRO A 49 13.14 -6.77 5.93
N SER A 50 12.02 -6.09 6.15
CA SER A 50 11.90 -5.09 7.21
C SER A 50 11.07 -5.66 8.36
N PRO A 51 11.64 -5.86 9.56
CA PRO A 51 10.94 -6.47 10.69
C PRO A 51 10.07 -5.43 11.43
N PHE A 52 9.08 -4.83 10.75
CA PHE A 52 8.14 -3.90 11.37
C PHE A 52 7.13 -4.63 12.28
N ARG A 53 6.74 -4.02 13.41
CA ARG A 53 5.80 -4.63 14.37
C ARG A 53 4.69 -3.66 14.79
N GLY A 54 3.43 -4.11 14.73
CA GLY A 54 2.29 -3.46 15.38
C GLY A 54 2.17 -1.96 15.07
N VAL A 55 2.43 -1.11 16.07
CA VAL A 55 2.32 0.35 15.98
C VAL A 55 3.22 0.95 14.89
N ASP A 56 4.37 0.32 14.61
CA ASP A 56 5.27 0.78 13.55
C ASP A 56 4.59 0.76 12.18
N ILE A 57 3.75 -0.25 11.92
CA ILE A 57 3.04 -0.42 10.65
C ILE A 57 1.98 0.67 10.48
N THR A 58 1.16 0.89 11.51
CA THR A 58 0.15 1.96 11.47
C THR A 58 0.80 3.31 11.24
N ASN A 59 1.91 3.60 11.92
CA ASN A 59 2.62 4.87 11.76
C ASN A 59 3.20 5.03 10.35
N ILE A 60 3.85 4.00 9.80
CA ILE A 60 4.40 4.03 8.43
C ILE A 60 3.29 4.30 7.42
N ILE A 61 2.14 3.64 7.56
CA ILE A 61 1.02 3.84 6.61
C ILE A 61 0.46 5.26 6.72
N ILE A 62 0.26 5.77 7.95
CA ILE A 62 -0.19 7.15 8.17
C ILE A 62 0.83 8.15 7.58
N GLU A 63 2.12 7.92 7.79
CA GLU A 63 3.19 8.74 7.27
C GLU A 63 3.19 8.76 5.74
N LEU A 64 3.14 7.60 5.09
CA LEU A 64 3.03 7.50 3.63
C LEU A 64 1.80 8.24 3.09
N LEU A 65 0.65 8.13 3.75
CA LEU A 65 -0.56 8.86 3.36
C LEU A 65 -0.42 10.38 3.55
N ALA A 66 0.30 10.82 4.59
CA ALA A 66 0.47 12.23 4.91
C ALA A 66 1.50 12.94 4.03
N ILE A 67 2.62 12.28 3.72
CA ILE A 67 3.76 12.91 3.03
C ILE A 67 3.69 12.76 1.51
N THR A 68 2.95 11.77 0.98
CA THR A 68 2.91 11.53 -0.47
C THR A 68 2.05 12.57 -1.18
N GLN A 69 2.64 13.27 -2.13
CA GLN A 69 1.99 14.28 -2.95
C GLN A 69 1.39 13.65 -4.21
N TRP A 70 0.15 13.20 -4.10
CA TRP A 70 -0.58 12.57 -5.20
C TRP A 70 -0.97 13.54 -6.33
N GLY A 71 -1.11 14.84 -6.02
CA GLY A 71 -1.66 15.83 -6.94
C GLY A 71 -3.15 15.59 -7.20
N GLU A 72 -3.60 15.95 -8.40
CA GLU A 72 -4.95 15.59 -8.86
C GLU A 72 -4.97 14.16 -9.40
N LEU A 73 -5.88 13.35 -8.87
CA LEU A 73 -6.10 11.97 -9.29
C LEU A 73 -7.58 11.75 -9.57
N ASP A 74 -7.89 11.05 -10.65
CA ASP A 74 -9.22 10.48 -10.86
C ASP A 74 -9.46 9.28 -9.92
N TYR A 75 -8.40 8.48 -9.72
CA TYR A 75 -8.45 7.26 -8.90
C TYR A 75 -7.15 7.05 -8.12
N LEU A 76 -7.30 6.59 -6.87
CA LEU A 76 -6.21 6.06 -6.06
C LEU A 76 -6.52 4.60 -5.72
N ILE A 77 -5.78 3.68 -6.35
CA ILE A 77 -5.84 2.25 -6.02
C ILE A 77 -4.84 1.97 -4.90
N ILE A 78 -5.32 1.27 -3.87
CA ILE A 78 -4.53 0.89 -2.71
C ILE A 78 -4.48 -0.64 -2.64
N ASP A 79 -3.27 -1.19 -2.72
CA ASP A 79 -3.01 -2.61 -2.50
C ASP A 79 -2.88 -2.84 -0.99
N MET A 80 -3.69 -3.75 -0.47
CA MET A 80 -3.85 -4.00 0.96
C MET A 80 -3.28 -5.37 1.31
N PRO A 81 -2.58 -5.53 2.45
CA PRO A 81 -2.07 -6.84 2.86
C PRO A 81 -3.23 -7.82 3.11
N PRO A 82 -2.96 -9.14 3.06
CA PRO A 82 -3.97 -10.15 3.31
C PRO A 82 -4.45 -10.12 4.77
N GLY A 83 -5.76 -10.22 4.94
CA GLY A 83 -6.39 -10.18 6.26
C GLY A 83 -6.65 -8.75 6.74
N ILE A 84 -7.73 -8.58 7.48
CA ILE A 84 -8.13 -7.28 8.03
C ILE A 84 -7.65 -7.21 9.49
N GLY A 85 -6.36 -6.95 9.67
CA GLY A 85 -5.77 -6.67 10.98
C GLY A 85 -6.22 -5.30 11.52
N ASN A 86 -6.06 -5.06 12.83
CA ASN A 86 -6.44 -3.78 13.45
C ASN A 86 -5.65 -2.62 12.84
N GLU A 87 -4.37 -2.83 12.54
CA GLU A 87 -3.47 -1.88 11.91
C GLU A 87 -3.99 -1.39 10.55
N VAL A 88 -4.63 -2.27 9.78
CA VAL A 88 -5.23 -1.97 8.47
C VAL A 88 -6.59 -1.27 8.63
N LEU A 89 -7.42 -1.73 9.58
CA LEU A 89 -8.72 -1.12 9.87
C LEU A 89 -8.60 0.32 10.34
N ASP A 90 -7.64 0.60 11.21
CA ASP A 90 -7.42 1.94 11.74
C ASP A 90 -6.98 2.90 10.63
N VAL A 91 -6.21 2.43 9.65
CA VAL A 91 -5.83 3.22 8.47
C VAL A 91 -7.04 3.54 7.60
N ILE A 92 -7.88 2.54 7.32
CA ILE A 92 -9.08 2.70 6.49
C ILE A 92 -9.97 3.83 7.02
N ARG A 93 -10.04 4.02 8.34
CA ARG A 93 -10.82 5.10 8.96
C ARG A 93 -10.35 6.51 8.57
N TYR A 94 -9.07 6.69 8.22
CA TYR A 94 -8.56 7.98 7.75
C TYR A 94 -8.93 8.28 6.30
N ILE A 95 -9.19 7.24 5.48
CA ILE A 95 -9.53 7.38 4.06
C ILE A 95 -11.05 7.52 3.90
N LYS A 96 -11.53 8.77 3.97
CA LYS A 96 -12.94 9.10 3.78
C LYS A 96 -13.36 8.78 2.32
N LYS A 97 -14.51 8.12 2.15
CA LYS A 97 -15.09 7.71 0.84
C LYS A 97 -14.33 6.57 0.13
N SER A 98 -13.72 5.67 0.89
CA SER A 98 -13.16 4.44 0.32
C SER A 98 -14.27 3.53 -0.22
N GLU A 99 -14.04 2.96 -1.40
CA GLU A 99 -14.81 1.87 -1.98
C GLU A 99 -13.95 0.60 -1.93
N PHE A 100 -14.54 -0.53 -1.54
CA PHE A 100 -13.81 -1.78 -1.35
C PHE A 100 -14.07 -2.74 -2.51
N LEU A 101 -12.97 -3.21 -3.12
CA LEU A 101 -12.99 -4.32 -4.05
C LEU A 101 -12.44 -5.57 -3.36
N VAL A 102 -13.33 -6.51 -3.04
CA VAL A 102 -12.96 -7.76 -2.38
C VAL A 102 -12.61 -8.82 -3.42
N VAL A 103 -11.41 -9.39 -3.30
CA VAL A 103 -10.90 -10.44 -4.21
C VAL A 103 -10.93 -11.79 -3.48
N SER A 104 -11.44 -12.82 -4.15
CA SER A 104 -11.54 -14.18 -3.57
C SER A 104 -11.32 -15.26 -4.64
N THR A 105 -11.21 -16.51 -4.20
CA THR A 105 -11.15 -17.70 -5.06
C THR A 105 -12.28 -18.66 -4.71
N PRO A 106 -12.66 -19.61 -5.60
CA PRO A 106 -13.74 -20.57 -5.35
C PRO A 106 -13.47 -21.59 -4.23
N SER A 107 -12.28 -21.55 -3.60
CA SER A 107 -11.90 -22.50 -2.57
C SER A 107 -12.78 -22.34 -1.32
N LYS A 108 -13.12 -23.47 -0.68
CA LYS A 108 -13.89 -23.46 0.58
C LYS A 108 -13.20 -22.64 1.67
N VAL A 109 -11.87 -22.64 1.69
CA VAL A 109 -11.06 -21.87 2.64
C VAL A 109 -11.22 -20.37 2.41
N ALA A 110 -11.06 -19.90 1.16
CA ALA A 110 -11.21 -18.48 0.84
C ALA A 110 -12.64 -17.98 1.12
N MET A 111 -13.66 -18.74 0.70
CA MET A 111 -15.06 -18.38 0.96
C MET A 111 -15.39 -18.32 2.45
N GLY A 112 -14.85 -19.23 3.26
CA GLY A 112 -15.04 -19.24 4.71
C GLY A 112 -14.36 -18.07 5.44
N THR A 113 -13.37 -17.43 4.83
CA THR A 113 -12.68 -16.25 5.36
C THR A 113 -13.29 -14.96 4.85
N VAL A 114 -13.49 -14.84 3.53
CA VAL A 114 -14.02 -13.63 2.89
C VAL A 114 -15.45 -13.33 3.32
N GLY A 115 -16.29 -14.34 3.56
CA GLY A 115 -17.65 -14.12 4.06
C GLY A 115 -17.76 -13.54 5.47
N LYS A 116 -16.62 -13.29 6.16
CA LYS A 116 -16.55 -12.69 7.49
C LYS A 116 -16.02 -11.25 7.48
N LEU A 117 -15.58 -10.75 6.33
CA LEU A 117 -15.13 -9.37 6.13
C LEU A 117 -16.35 -8.45 5.97
#